data_AF-B7ST60-F1
#
_entry.id   AF-B7ST60-F1
#
_cell.length_a   1.000
_cell.length_b   1.000
_cell.length_c   1.000
_cell.angle_alpha   90.00
_cell.angle_beta   90.00
_cell.angle_gamma   90.00
#
_symmetry.space_group_name_H-M   'P 1'
#
loop_
_entity.id
_entity.type
_entity.pdbx_description
1 polymer ?
#
loop_
_entity_poly.entity_id
_entity_poly.type
_entity_poly.pdbx_seq_one_letter_code
_entity_poly.pdbx_strand_id
1 'polypeptide(L)'
;SVLVLLPLEVASGYLYRLTKLIIDSFNIQTGADAPDLLKVITEPLTKNIIELDTSVIRDIATGDPAARNKSLVKIWCKTEKITNLVNITVPGFANCTPGALCWEEDGQIWTQENQTETNNLGKCTHMFVYANLPDLAVGLILLALSLLALCTCLILIVKLLNSMLKGQVAVVIKKVLNTDFPFPFAWVTGYIAILVGAG
;
A
#
# COMPACT_ATOMS: atom_id res chain seq x y z
N SER A 1 5.19 1.98 -31.48
CA SER A 1 3.94 2.22 -30.72
C SER A 1 3.83 3.63 -30.13
N VAL A 2 4.92 4.19 -29.61
CA VAL A 2 4.96 5.58 -29.11
C VAL A 2 4.63 6.61 -30.21
N LEU A 3 5.01 6.32 -31.46
CA LEU A 3 4.83 7.21 -32.62
C LEU A 3 3.38 7.35 -33.14
N VAL A 4 2.48 6.41 -32.80
CA VAL A 4 1.03 6.54 -33.08
C VAL A 4 0.32 7.23 -31.90
N LEU A 5 0.79 6.96 -30.69
CA LEU A 5 0.26 7.56 -29.47
C LEU A 5 0.58 9.06 -29.37
N LEU A 6 1.72 9.54 -29.86
CA LEU A 6 2.11 10.96 -29.76
C LEU A 6 1.25 11.91 -30.60
N PRO A 7 1.03 11.67 -31.90
CA PRO A 7 0.11 12.48 -32.71
C PRO A 7 -1.34 12.36 -32.21
N LEU A 8 -1.74 11.15 -31.78
CA LEU A 8 -3.06 10.92 -31.19
C LEU A 8 -3.22 11.66 -29.85
N GLU A 9 -2.17 11.75 -29.03
CA GLU A 9 -2.13 12.49 -27.77
C GLU A 9 -2.25 13.99 -28.01
N VAL A 10 -1.52 14.53 -28.99
CA VAL A 10 -1.63 15.96 -29.34
C VAL A 10 -3.04 16.28 -29.89
N ALA A 11 -3.65 15.36 -30.64
CA ALA A 11 -4.99 15.54 -31.18
C ALA A 11 -6.12 15.34 -30.14
N SER A 12 -5.96 14.42 -29.18
CA SER A 12 -7.05 14.00 -28.26
C SER A 12 -6.82 14.36 -26.78
N GLY A 13 -5.56 14.54 -26.36
CA GLY A 13 -5.16 14.69 -24.97
C GLY A 13 -5.54 13.48 -24.09
N TYR A 14 -5.64 12.30 -24.68
CA TYR A 14 -6.18 11.12 -24.01
C TYR A 14 -5.36 10.67 -22.81
N LEU A 15 -4.03 10.51 -22.95
CA LEU A 15 -3.14 10.16 -21.84
C LEU A 15 -3.18 11.25 -20.77
N TYR A 16 -3.17 12.53 -21.14
CA TYR A 16 -3.28 13.63 -20.18
C TYR A 16 -4.58 13.57 -19.38
N ARG A 17 -5.72 13.36 -20.03
CA ARG A 17 -7.02 13.24 -19.34
C ARG A 17 -7.08 12.00 -18.47
N LEU A 18 -6.59 10.86 -18.95
CA LEU A 18 -6.53 9.65 -18.15
C LEU A 18 -5.61 9.80 -16.94
N THR A 19 -4.40 10.33 -17.12
CA THR A 19 -3.47 10.58 -16.03
C THR A 19 -4.06 11.56 -15.02
N LYS A 20 -4.74 12.61 -15.49
CA LYS A 20 -5.43 13.56 -14.61
C LYS A 20 -6.56 12.89 -13.83
N LEU A 21 -7.40 12.08 -14.47
CA LEU A 21 -8.45 11.30 -13.80
C LEU A 21 -7.88 10.34 -12.75
N ILE A 22 -6.75 9.69 -13.05
CA ILE A 22 -6.07 8.81 -12.09
C ILE A 22 -5.58 9.62 -10.89
N ILE A 23 -4.90 10.75 -11.12
CA ILE A 23 -4.39 11.62 -10.05
C ILE A 23 -5.52 12.17 -9.17
N ASP A 24 -6.60 12.64 -9.81
CA ASP A 24 -7.78 13.19 -9.12
C ASP A 24 -8.52 12.10 -8.33
N SER A 25 -8.57 10.86 -8.84
CA SER A 25 -9.22 9.73 -8.16
C SER A 25 -8.45 9.25 -6.92
N PHE A 26 -7.11 9.31 -6.96
CA PHE A 26 -6.26 8.87 -5.85
C PHE A 26 -5.81 10.02 -4.93
N ASN A 27 -6.28 11.26 -5.16
CA ASN A 27 -5.96 12.47 -4.38
C ASN A 27 -4.46 12.62 -4.08
N ILE A 28 -3.63 12.42 -5.10
CA ILE A 28 -2.17 12.37 -4.97
C ILE A 28 -1.66 13.79 -4.71
N GLN A 29 -1.18 14.05 -3.49
CA GLN A 29 -0.57 15.33 -3.15
C GLN A 29 0.83 15.43 -3.77
N THR A 30 1.17 16.60 -4.30
CA THR A 30 2.51 16.87 -4.86
C THR A 30 3.17 17.95 -4.01
N GLY A 31 4.24 17.61 -3.28
CA GLY A 31 4.94 18.52 -2.36
C GLY A 31 6.03 17.84 -1.54
N ALA A 32 6.84 18.61 -0.81
CA ALA A 32 7.98 18.10 -0.03
C ALA A 32 7.57 17.18 1.14
N ASP A 33 6.36 17.34 1.66
CA ASP A 33 5.77 16.52 2.73
C ASP A 33 4.74 15.48 2.21
N ALA A 34 4.64 15.31 0.88
CA ALA A 34 3.66 14.40 0.30
C ALA A 34 4.13 12.93 0.38
N PRO A 35 3.26 11.98 0.78
CA PRO A 35 3.60 10.56 0.76
C PRO A 35 3.87 10.09 -0.67
N ASP A 36 4.79 9.13 -0.83
CA ASP A 36 5.11 8.55 -2.13
C ASP A 36 3.85 8.12 -2.87
N LEU A 37 3.80 8.41 -4.18
CA LEU A 37 2.65 8.07 -5.04
C LEU A 37 2.28 6.59 -4.93
N LEU A 38 3.29 5.72 -4.83
CA LEU A 38 3.10 4.29 -4.64
C LEU A 38 2.41 3.98 -3.31
N LYS A 39 2.75 4.68 -2.23
CA LYS A 39 2.20 4.45 -0.90
C LYS A 39 0.72 4.78 -0.84
N VAL A 40 0.29 5.87 -1.49
CA VAL A 40 -1.14 6.24 -1.58
C VAL A 40 -1.97 5.16 -2.28
N ILE A 41 -1.38 4.50 -3.28
CA ILE A 41 -2.05 3.42 -4.02
C ILE A 41 -1.97 2.08 -3.29
N THR A 42 -0.82 1.77 -2.66
CA THR A 42 -0.59 0.48 -2.03
C THR A 42 -1.23 0.38 -0.65
N GLU A 43 -1.27 1.46 0.14
CA GLU A 43 -1.87 1.44 1.48
C GLU A 43 -3.30 0.88 1.54
N PRO A 44 -4.27 1.36 0.74
CA PRO A 44 -5.63 0.82 0.80
C PRO A 44 -5.69 -0.66 0.39
N LEU A 45 -4.81 -1.09 -0.53
CA LEU A 45 -4.70 -2.49 -0.92
C LEU A 45 -4.09 -3.34 0.19
N THR A 46 -3.03 -2.85 0.83
CA THR A 46 -2.37 -3.52 1.96
C THR A 46 -3.33 -3.68 3.12
N LYS A 47 -4.06 -2.62 3.53
CA LYS A 47 -5.03 -2.66 4.62
C LYS A 47 -6.17 -3.66 4.40
N ASN A 48 -6.57 -3.90 3.16
CA ASN A 48 -7.57 -4.92 2.83
C ASN A 48 -7.01 -6.35 2.98
N ILE A 49 -5.72 -6.54 2.76
CA ILE A 49 -5.08 -7.86 2.85
C ILE A 49 -4.67 -8.15 4.30
N ILE A 50 -3.90 -7.24 4.91
CA ILE A 50 -3.30 -7.38 6.23
C ILE A 50 -3.13 -6.02 6.92
N GLU A 51 -3.49 -5.95 8.21
CA GLU A 51 -3.18 -4.80 9.06
C GLU A 51 -2.02 -5.17 9.99
N LEU A 52 -0.99 -4.33 10.06
CA LEU A 52 0.17 -4.54 10.92
C LEU A 52 0.16 -3.56 12.10
N ASP A 53 0.59 -4.03 13.27
CA ASP A 53 0.72 -3.15 14.43
C ASP A 53 2.00 -2.32 14.35
N THR A 54 1.85 -1.03 14.00
CA THR A 54 2.95 -0.07 13.91
C THR A 54 3.68 0.11 15.24
N SER A 55 3.00 -0.04 16.38
CA SER A 55 3.63 0.10 17.69
C SER A 55 4.60 -1.04 17.97
N VAL A 56 4.18 -2.29 17.69
CA VAL A 56 5.01 -3.48 17.85
C VAL A 56 6.21 -3.45 16.90
N ILE A 57 6.02 -3.03 15.65
CA ILE A 57 7.14 -2.87 14.69
C ILE A 57 8.16 -1.85 15.21
N ARG A 58 7.69 -0.72 15.76
CA ARG A 58 8.57 0.30 16.31
C ARG A 58 9.33 -0.22 17.53
N ASP A 59 8.64 -0.91 18.43
CA ASP A 59 9.23 -1.45 19.66
C ASP A 59 10.31 -2.51 19.34
N ILE A 60 10.08 -3.35 18.33
CA ILE A 60 11.08 -4.29 17.80
C ILE A 60 12.27 -3.56 17.19
N ALA A 61 12.03 -2.50 16.41
CA ALA A 61 13.10 -1.69 15.83
C ALA A 61 13.96 -0.97 16.89
N THR A 62 13.37 -0.63 18.04
CA THR A 62 14.08 -0.08 19.19
C THR A 62 14.75 -1.12 20.10
N GLY A 63 14.51 -2.42 19.87
CA GLY A 63 15.14 -3.51 20.61
C GLY A 63 14.47 -3.89 21.94
N ASP A 64 13.20 -3.55 22.15
CA ASP A 64 12.48 -3.88 23.38
C ASP A 64 12.21 -5.41 23.46
N PRO A 65 12.69 -6.12 24.51
CA PRO A 65 12.43 -7.55 24.69
C PRO A 65 10.95 -7.88 24.87
N ALA A 66 10.13 -6.95 25.38
CA ALA A 66 8.69 -7.16 25.55
C ALA A 66 7.92 -7.23 24.22
N ALA A 67 8.50 -6.72 23.13
CA ALA A 67 7.87 -6.70 21.81
C ALA A 67 7.97 -8.03 21.07
N ARG A 68 8.92 -8.90 21.42
CA ARG A 68 9.14 -10.19 20.73
C ARG A 68 8.04 -11.22 20.92
N ASN A 69 7.25 -11.08 21.99
CA ASN A 69 6.15 -11.99 22.31
C ASN A 69 4.79 -11.45 21.84
N LYS A 70 4.75 -10.26 21.23
CA LYS A 70 3.52 -9.66 20.69
C LYS A 70 3.32 -10.07 19.23
N SER A 71 2.07 -10.20 18.81
CA SER A 71 1.74 -10.46 17.40
C SER A 71 1.94 -9.20 16.55
N LEU A 72 2.48 -9.39 15.34
CA LEU A 72 2.67 -8.31 14.36
C LEU A 72 1.37 -7.95 13.62
N VAL A 73 0.43 -8.90 13.54
CA VAL A 73 -0.83 -8.74 12.82
C VAL A 73 -1.88 -8.16 13.75
N LYS A 74 -2.45 -7.03 13.37
CA LYS A 74 -3.42 -6.31 14.18
C LYS A 74 -4.82 -6.87 13.96
N ILE A 75 -5.32 -7.65 14.92
CA ILE A 75 -6.67 -8.24 14.85
C ILE A 75 -7.74 -7.22 15.26
N TRP A 76 -7.42 -6.31 16.19
CA TRP A 76 -8.36 -5.36 16.79
C TRP A 76 -8.08 -3.93 16.32
N CYS A 77 -9.05 -3.32 15.64
CA CYS A 77 -8.92 -1.96 15.10
C CYS A 77 -9.69 -0.92 15.92
N LYS A 78 -10.75 -1.34 16.61
CA LYS A 78 -11.50 -0.48 17.53
C LYS A 78 -11.19 -0.90 18.96
N THR A 79 -10.41 -0.08 19.64
CA THR A 79 -10.09 -0.25 21.06
C THR A 79 -10.47 1.00 21.83
N GLU A 80 -11.05 0.83 23.01
CA GLU A 80 -11.38 1.91 23.92
C GLU A 80 -10.55 1.75 25.18
N LYS A 81 -9.92 2.85 25.60
CA LYS A 81 -9.13 2.88 26.84
C LYS A 81 -10.04 3.39 27.94
N ILE A 82 -10.54 2.48 28.76
CA ILE A 82 -11.33 2.83 29.93
C ILE A 82 -10.35 3.06 31.07
N THR A 83 -10.38 4.25 31.65
CA THR A 83 -9.60 4.58 32.84
C THR A 83 -10.50 4.38 34.05
N ASN A 84 -10.30 3.28 34.76
CA ASN A 84 -11.01 3.01 35.99
C ASN A 84 -10.11 3.37 37.17
N LEU A 85 -10.68 4.06 38.15
CA LEU A 85 -10.04 4.31 39.43
C LEU A 85 -10.18 3.03 40.26
N VAL A 86 -9.09 2.29 40.39
CA VAL A 86 -9.05 1.06 41.20
C VAL A 86 -8.28 1.32 42.48
N ASN A 87 -8.76 0.73 43.57
CA ASN A 87 -8.09 0.76 44.85
C ASN A 87 -7.09 -0.39 44.88
N ILE A 88 -5.81 -0.08 45.00
CA ILE A 88 -4.72 -1.07 45.09
C ILE A 88 -4.05 -1.02 46.46
N THR A 89 -3.58 -2.16 46.94
CA THR A 89 -2.83 -2.26 48.19
C THR A 89 -1.34 -2.03 47.96
N VAL A 90 -0.71 -1.19 48.77
CA VAL A 90 0.73 -0.91 48.73
C VAL A 90 1.40 -1.31 50.06
N PRO A 91 2.68 -1.73 50.03
CA PRO A 91 3.38 -2.21 51.23
C PRO A 91 3.80 -1.10 52.20
N GLY A 92 3.55 0.18 51.89
CA GLY A 92 3.93 1.32 52.73
C GLY A 92 3.50 2.68 52.17
N PHE A 93 3.33 3.68 53.03
CA PHE A 93 2.89 5.03 52.66
C PHE A 93 3.85 5.76 51.70
N ALA A 94 5.11 5.37 51.65
CA ALA A 94 6.10 5.93 50.71
C ALA A 94 5.85 5.53 49.25
N ASN A 95 5.10 4.44 49.01
CA ASN A 95 4.74 3.95 47.67
C ASN A 95 3.35 4.43 47.21
N CYS A 96 2.69 5.31 47.98
CA CYS A 96 1.44 5.92 47.55
C CYS A 96 1.69 6.88 46.37
N THR A 97 0.75 6.93 45.44
CA THR A 97 0.83 7.83 44.28
C THR A 97 0.72 9.28 44.76
N PRO A 98 1.68 10.18 44.42
CA PRO A 98 1.61 11.58 44.84
C PRO A 98 0.35 12.27 44.32
N GLY A 99 -0.51 12.73 45.23
CA GLY A 99 -1.76 13.42 44.89
C GLY A 99 -3.02 12.55 44.85
N ALA A 100 -2.91 11.24 45.09
CA ALA A 100 -4.06 10.35 45.27
C ALA A 100 -4.39 10.14 46.77
N LEU A 101 -5.63 9.76 47.07
CA LEU A 101 -6.06 9.41 48.43
C LEU A 101 -5.39 8.10 48.87
N CYS A 102 -4.70 8.12 50.02
CA CYS A 102 -4.04 6.96 50.62
C CYS A 102 -4.54 6.76 52.06
N TRP A 103 -4.99 5.55 52.41
CA TRP A 103 -5.54 5.25 53.74
C TRP A 103 -5.19 3.83 54.19
N GLU A 104 -5.34 3.52 55.48
CA GLU A 104 -5.07 2.20 56.05
C GLU A 104 -6.39 1.57 56.52
N GLU A 105 -6.63 0.32 56.12
CA GLU A 105 -7.78 -0.49 56.54
C GLU A 105 -7.33 -1.94 56.72
N ASP A 106 -7.65 -2.55 57.87
CA ASP A 106 -7.25 -3.92 58.25
C ASP A 106 -5.74 -4.23 58.14
N GLY A 107 -4.89 -3.25 58.46
CA GLY A 107 -3.42 -3.39 58.42
C GLY A 107 -2.83 -3.38 57.00
N GLN A 108 -3.63 -3.00 56.00
CA GLN A 108 -3.20 -2.80 54.61
C GLN A 108 -3.39 -1.33 54.21
N ILE A 109 -2.41 -0.79 53.46
CA ILE A 109 -2.46 0.59 52.97
C ILE A 109 -3.00 0.57 51.54
N TRP A 110 -4.02 1.36 51.28
CA TRP A 110 -4.72 1.48 50.01
C TRP A 110 -4.37 2.81 49.33
N THR A 111 -4.20 2.79 48.01
CA THR A 111 -4.07 3.99 47.18
C THR A 111 -4.95 3.87 45.94
N GLN A 112 -5.42 5.01 45.43
CA GLN A 112 -6.21 5.06 44.20
C GLN A 112 -5.29 5.20 42.99
N GLU A 113 -5.35 4.26 42.05
CA GLU A 113 -4.54 4.29 40.83
C GLU A 113 -5.44 4.31 39.57
N ASN A 114 -5.01 5.08 38.56
CA ASN A 114 -5.65 5.11 37.26
C ASN A 114 -5.21 3.89 36.44
N GLN A 115 -6.01 2.82 36.46
CA GLN A 115 -5.75 1.67 35.62
C GLN A 115 -6.41 1.85 34.26
N THR A 116 -5.60 1.87 33.20
CA THR A 116 -6.08 1.89 31.82
C THR A 116 -6.34 0.47 31.33
N GLU A 117 -7.60 0.08 31.21
CA GLU A 117 -7.99 -1.16 30.55
C GLU A 117 -8.29 -0.90 29.07
N THR A 118 -7.72 -1.72 28.19
CA THR A 118 -8.03 -1.69 26.75
C THR A 118 -9.15 -2.66 26.45
N ASN A 119 -10.35 -2.14 26.20
CA ASN A 119 -11.47 -2.93 25.75
C ASN A 119 -11.47 -3.07 24.22
N ASN A 120 -11.67 -4.29 23.74
CA ASN A 120 -11.64 -4.64 22.32
C ASN A 120 -13.06 -4.57 21.74
N LEU A 121 -13.41 -3.44 21.12
CA LEU A 121 -14.76 -3.16 20.61
C LEU A 121 -15.03 -3.79 19.24
N GLY A 122 -14.00 -3.92 18.40
CA GLY A 122 -14.20 -4.36 17.01
C GLY A 122 -12.93 -4.83 16.32
N LYS A 123 -13.05 -5.96 15.63
CA LYS A 123 -11.99 -6.52 14.80
C LYS A 123 -11.76 -5.67 13.54
N CYS A 124 -10.55 -5.74 13.00
CA CYS A 124 -10.20 -5.12 11.72
C CYS A 124 -10.95 -5.79 10.55
N THR A 125 -10.90 -5.19 9.36
CA THR A 125 -11.52 -5.71 8.13
C THR A 125 -10.46 -6.05 7.09
N HIS A 126 -9.59 -7.01 7.41
CA HIS A 126 -8.58 -7.54 6.49
C HIS A 126 -8.72 -9.06 6.32
N MET A 127 -8.16 -9.62 5.24
CA MET A 127 -8.37 -11.03 4.86
C MET A 127 -7.95 -12.04 5.96
N PHE A 128 -6.90 -11.71 6.71
CA PHE A 128 -6.35 -12.56 7.78
C PHE A 128 -6.93 -12.33 9.19
N VAL A 129 -8.00 -11.54 9.37
CA VAL A 129 -8.58 -11.23 10.71
C VAL A 129 -9.07 -12.49 11.44
N TYR A 130 -9.63 -13.43 10.68
CA TYR A 130 -10.21 -14.66 11.21
C TYR A 130 -9.27 -15.86 11.10
N ALA A 131 -8.08 -15.67 10.54
CA ALA A 131 -7.10 -16.72 10.42
C ALA A 131 -6.35 -16.85 11.75
N ASN A 132 -6.56 -17.94 12.47
CA ASN A 132 -5.77 -18.27 13.66
C ASN A 132 -4.43 -18.92 13.26
N LEU A 133 -3.63 -18.18 12.49
CA LEU A 133 -2.34 -18.63 11.97
C LEU A 133 -1.22 -17.85 12.67
N PRO A 134 -0.04 -18.46 12.88
CA PRO A 134 1.12 -17.72 13.36
C PRO A 134 1.57 -16.68 12.34
N ASP A 135 2.08 -15.53 12.81
CA ASP A 135 2.51 -14.41 11.98
C ASP A 135 3.50 -14.84 10.86
N LEU A 136 4.36 -15.82 11.16
CA LEU A 136 5.29 -16.42 10.21
C LEU A 136 4.57 -17.10 9.03
N ALA A 137 3.50 -17.87 9.30
CA ALA A 137 2.76 -18.56 8.25
C ALA A 137 2.04 -17.57 7.33
N VAL A 138 1.45 -16.51 7.91
CA VAL A 138 0.85 -15.43 7.11
C VAL A 138 1.91 -14.77 6.23
N GLY A 139 3.10 -14.48 6.76
CA GLY A 139 4.22 -13.96 5.99
C GLY A 139 4.64 -14.86 4.83
N LEU A 140 4.72 -16.18 5.05
CA LEU A 140 5.08 -17.14 3.99
C LEU A 140 4.01 -17.23 2.89
N ILE A 141 2.73 -17.18 3.25
CA ILE A 141 1.63 -17.16 2.28
C ILE A 141 1.69 -15.89 1.43
N LEU A 142 1.88 -14.73 2.06
CA LEU A 142 2.03 -13.45 1.35
C LEU A 142 3.26 -13.42 0.44
N LEU A 143 4.37 -14.01 0.88
CA LEU A 143 5.59 -14.12 0.08
C LEU A 143 5.37 -15.02 -1.15
N ALA A 144 4.72 -16.18 -0.98
CA ALA A 144 4.41 -17.07 -2.08
C ALA A 144 3.47 -16.41 -3.11
N LEU A 145 2.41 -15.74 -2.63
CA LEU A 145 1.47 -15.03 -3.51
C LEU A 145 2.13 -13.87 -4.26
N SER A 146 2.99 -13.09 -3.60
CA SER A 146 3.70 -11.98 -4.25
C SER A 146 4.70 -12.47 -5.29
N LEU A 147 5.42 -13.56 -5.01
CA LEU A 147 6.31 -14.18 -5.98
C LEU A 147 5.55 -14.68 -7.21
N LEU A 148 4.41 -15.35 -7.03
CA LEU A 148 3.55 -15.78 -8.14
C LEU A 148 3.04 -14.60 -8.96
N ALA A 149 2.59 -13.52 -8.31
CA ALA A 149 2.15 -12.30 -8.99
C ALA A 149 3.30 -11.63 -9.78
N LEU A 150 4.50 -11.59 -9.22
CA LEU A 150 5.68 -11.03 -9.90
C LEU A 150 6.09 -11.90 -11.10
N CYS A 151 6.16 -13.22 -10.92
CA CYS A 151 6.49 -14.15 -12.01
C CYS A 151 5.48 -14.07 -13.15
N THR A 152 4.17 -14.04 -12.84
CA THR A 152 3.12 -13.89 -13.85
C THR A 152 3.22 -12.53 -14.56
N CYS A 153 3.44 -11.44 -13.82
CA CYS A 153 3.68 -10.11 -14.39
C CYS A 153 4.87 -10.10 -15.36
N LEU A 154 6.00 -10.69 -14.97
CA LEU A 154 7.20 -10.78 -15.82
C LEU A 154 6.91 -11.55 -17.12
N ILE A 155 6.24 -12.71 -17.03
CA ILE A 155 5.87 -13.52 -18.21
C ILE A 155 4.92 -12.74 -19.11
N LEU A 156 3.94 -12.03 -18.54
CA LEU A 156 3.01 -11.19 -19.29
C LEU A 156 3.75 -10.07 -20.02
N ILE A 157 4.68 -9.37 -19.37
CA ILE A 157 5.48 -8.32 -20.01
C ILE A 157 6.31 -8.89 -21.17
N VAL A 158 6.98 -10.03 -20.97
CA VAL A 158 7.77 -10.68 -22.03
C VAL A 158 6.89 -11.10 -23.20
N LYS A 159 5.70 -11.66 -22.93
CA LYS A 159 4.75 -12.04 -23.98
C LYS A 159 4.16 -10.81 -24.68
N LEU A 160 3.84 -9.75 -23.95
CA LEU A 160 3.35 -8.49 -24.52
C LEU A 160 4.41 -7.88 -25.43
N LEU A 161 5.66 -7.82 -25.00
CA LEU A 161 6.76 -7.29 -25.80
C LEU A 161 6.98 -8.13 -27.07
N ASN A 162 7.05 -9.46 -26.94
CA ASN A 162 7.23 -10.37 -28.07
C ASN A 162 6.02 -10.39 -29.03
N SER A 163 4.81 -10.21 -28.49
CA SER A 163 3.58 -10.08 -29.28
C SER A 163 3.53 -8.75 -30.04
N MET A 164 3.95 -7.65 -29.42
CA MET A 164 4.05 -6.34 -30.07
C MET A 164 5.11 -6.33 -31.19
N LEU A 165 6.23 -7.03 -30.99
CA LEU A 165 7.30 -7.18 -32.00
C LEU A 165 6.87 -8.02 -33.23
N LYS A 166 5.89 -8.92 -33.10
CA LYS A 166 5.39 -9.78 -34.19
C LYS A 166 3.98 -9.45 -34.69
N GLY A 167 3.29 -8.48 -34.07
CA GLY A 167 1.87 -8.20 -34.28
C GLY A 167 1.53 -7.36 -35.52
N GLN A 168 0.23 -7.13 -35.74
CA GLN A 168 -0.33 -6.38 -36.88
C GLN A 168 0.28 -4.99 -37.09
N VAL A 169 0.83 -4.36 -36.06
CA VAL A 169 1.50 -3.06 -36.16
C VAL A 169 2.74 -3.13 -37.07
N ALA A 170 3.49 -4.23 -37.04
CA ALA A 170 4.62 -4.46 -37.95
C ALA A 170 4.16 -4.65 -39.40
N VAL A 171 2.98 -5.25 -39.63
CA VAL A 171 2.36 -5.41 -40.96
C VAL A 171 1.80 -4.09 -41.47
N VAL A 172 1.20 -3.25 -40.60
CA VAL A 172 0.75 -1.90 -40.94
C VAL A 172 1.93 -1.00 -41.30
N ILE A 173 3.02 -1.05 -40.53
CA ILE A 173 4.27 -0.35 -40.87
C ILE A 173 4.80 -0.85 -42.22
N LYS A 174 4.90 -2.18 -42.42
CA LYS A 174 5.34 -2.76 -43.70
C LYS A 174 4.44 -2.39 -44.87
N LYS A 175 3.12 -2.30 -44.66
CA LYS A 175 2.15 -1.96 -45.70
C LYS A 175 2.19 -0.48 -46.05
N VAL A 176 2.38 0.41 -45.07
CA VAL A 176 2.58 1.85 -45.28
C VAL A 176 3.93 2.14 -45.96
N LEU A 177 4.99 1.42 -45.59
CA LEU A 177 6.31 1.53 -46.24
C LEU A 177 6.33 0.97 -47.66
N ASN A 178 5.50 -0.04 -47.95
CA ASN A 178 5.47 -0.73 -49.25
C ASN A 178 4.35 -0.21 -50.17
N THR A 179 3.58 0.80 -49.75
CA THR A 179 2.68 1.56 -50.63
C THR A 179 3.34 2.85 -51.04
N ASP A 180 4.10 2.82 -52.14
CA ASP A 180 4.37 4.02 -52.92
C ASP A 180 3.05 4.50 -53.52
N PHE A 181 2.51 5.60 -53.01
CA PHE A 181 1.33 6.21 -53.59
C PHE A 181 1.64 6.69 -55.02
N PRO A 182 0.89 6.26 -56.05
CA PRO A 182 1.10 6.73 -57.41
C PRO A 182 0.83 8.23 -57.53
N PHE A 183 1.50 8.86 -58.50
CA PHE A 183 1.44 10.29 -58.79
C PHE A 183 -0.02 10.82 -58.82
N PRO A 184 -0.35 12.00 -58.25
CA PRO A 184 0.52 13.15 -57.92
C PRO A 184 0.96 13.32 -56.46
N PHE A 185 0.61 12.42 -55.54
CA PHE A 185 0.88 12.60 -54.10
C PHE A 185 2.19 11.93 -53.61
N ALA A 186 3.11 11.62 -54.52
CA ALA A 186 4.39 10.97 -54.22
C ALA A 186 5.33 11.78 -53.30
N TRP A 187 5.16 13.12 -53.22
CA TRP A 187 5.95 13.94 -52.29
C TRP A 187 5.54 13.77 -50.81
N VAL A 188 4.32 13.30 -50.52
CA VAL A 188 3.81 13.12 -49.15
C VAL A 188 4.35 11.83 -48.55
N THR A 189 4.67 10.84 -49.38
CA THR A 189 5.17 9.53 -48.93
C THR A 189 6.48 9.65 -48.16
N GLY A 190 7.37 10.56 -48.57
CA GLY A 190 8.63 10.85 -47.86
C GLY A 190 8.40 11.47 -46.48
N TYR A 191 7.47 12.40 -46.34
CA TYR A 191 7.12 12.98 -45.04
C TYR A 191 6.43 11.96 -44.14
N ILE A 192 5.53 11.13 -44.68
CA ILE A 192 4.90 10.03 -43.94
C ILE A 192 5.94 8.98 -43.55
N ALA A 193 6.91 8.65 -44.41
CA ALA A 193 7.97 7.70 -44.12
C ALA A 193 8.94 8.22 -43.03
N ILE A 194 9.25 9.52 -43.01
CA ILE A 194 10.04 10.14 -41.93
C ILE A 194 9.22 10.17 -40.63
N LEU A 195 7.92 10.47 -40.71
CA LEU A 195 7.00 10.49 -39.57
C LEU A 195 6.70 9.10 -39.00
N VAL A 196 6.89 8.04 -39.80
CA VAL A 196 6.77 6.62 -39.39
C VAL A 196 8.12 6.01 -39.01
N GLY A 197 9.23 6.47 -39.59
CA GLY A 197 10.58 5.94 -39.39
C GLY A 197 11.34 6.55 -38.21
N ALA A 198 10.90 7.70 -37.69
CA ALA A 198 11.49 8.34 -36.52
C ALA A 198 10.92 7.83 -35.16
N GLY A 199 10.30 6.65 -35.09
CA GLY A 199 9.89 6.06 -33.80
C GLY A 199 9.51 4.59 -33.79
#